data_AF-A0A0F8YRF7-F1
#
_entry.id   AF-A0A0F8YRF7-F1
#
_cell.length_a   1.000
_cell.length_b   1.000
_cell.length_c   1.000
_cell.angle_alpha   90.00
_cell.angle_beta   90.00
_cell.angle_gamma   90.00
#
_symmetry.space_group_name_H-M   'P 1'
#
loop_
_entity.id
_entity.type
_entity.pdbx_description
1 polymer ?
#
loop_
_entity_poly.entity_id
_entity_poly.type
_entity_poly.pdbx_seq_one_letter_code
_entity_poly.pdbx_strand_id
1 'polypeptide(L)'
;MRRYLSQLTIYTLGCNFERGFFLLVNKANHYDILFLELRLDLDFAESLLSNAAYINSAVACKEPPCKINDPDECDRCGFSHVCMPDLSLGKGIKIIKDPELLGNLARLEQIKPLASEYEKLKESIKKSIGKGHDCLGGNYNITWKNVKVTRKPS
;
A
#
# COMPACT_ATOMS: atom_id res chain seq x y z
N MET A 1 -22.54 -11.27 -5.23
CA MET A 1 -23.21 -11.68 -6.48
C MET A 1 -22.40 -12.70 -7.28
N ARG A 2 -21.08 -12.49 -7.49
CA ARG A 2 -20.19 -13.42 -8.23
C ARG A 2 -20.27 -14.89 -7.78
N ARG A 3 -20.37 -15.18 -6.48
CA ARG A 3 -20.50 -16.55 -5.95
C ARG A 3 -21.67 -17.34 -6.55
N TYR A 4 -22.84 -16.69 -6.66
CA TYR A 4 -24.04 -17.33 -7.19
C TYR A 4 -23.96 -17.55 -8.71
N LEU A 5 -23.28 -16.63 -9.41
CA LEU A 5 -22.98 -16.77 -10.83
C LEU A 5 -22.08 -17.99 -11.07
N SER A 6 -20.97 -18.11 -10.34
CA SER A 6 -20.06 -19.26 -10.43
C SER A 6 -20.77 -20.59 -10.18
N GLN A 7 -21.67 -20.63 -9.19
CA GLN A 7 -22.45 -21.82 -8.89
C GLN A 7 -23.37 -22.22 -10.06
N LEU A 8 -24.11 -21.26 -10.61
CA LEU A 8 -24.99 -21.52 -11.75
C LEU A 8 -24.19 -21.99 -12.97
N THR A 9 -23.07 -21.32 -13.29
CA THR A 9 -22.21 -21.67 -14.43
C THR A 9 -21.73 -23.12 -14.35
N ILE A 10 -21.29 -23.57 -13.18
CA ILE A 10 -20.84 -24.97 -12.98
C ILE A 10 -22.01 -25.95 -13.16
N TYR A 11 -23.20 -25.63 -12.64
CA TYR A 11 -24.37 -26.49 -12.83
C TYR A 11 -24.83 -26.55 -14.29
N THR A 12 -24.84 -25.43 -15.00
CA THR A 12 -25.19 -25.41 -16.43
C THR A 12 -24.17 -26.19 -17.25
N LEU A 13 -22.88 -26.09 -16.92
CA LEU A 13 -21.83 -26.87 -17.58
C LEU A 13 -22.01 -28.37 -17.31
N GLY A 14 -22.21 -28.76 -16.03
CA GLY A 14 -22.33 -30.17 -15.63
C GLY A 14 -23.57 -30.86 -16.20
N CYS A 15 -24.67 -30.13 -16.36
CA CYS A 15 -25.89 -30.64 -17.00
C CYS A 15 -25.90 -30.45 -18.53
N ASN A 16 -24.83 -29.90 -19.12
CA ASN A 16 -24.71 -29.61 -20.54
C ASN A 16 -25.86 -28.73 -21.09
N PHE A 17 -26.23 -27.69 -20.34
CA PHE A 17 -27.22 -26.70 -20.77
C PHE A 17 -26.54 -25.41 -21.25
N GLU A 18 -27.04 -24.85 -22.34
CA GLU A 18 -26.55 -23.57 -22.88
C GLU A 18 -27.00 -22.35 -22.06
N ARG A 19 -28.05 -22.51 -21.25
CA ARG A 19 -28.70 -21.42 -20.52
C ARG A 19 -29.09 -21.87 -19.12
N GLY A 20 -28.91 -20.97 -18.15
CA GLY A 20 -29.39 -21.10 -16.79
C GLY A 20 -30.24 -19.90 -16.40
N PHE A 21 -31.14 -20.10 -15.45
CA PHE A 21 -32.00 -19.04 -14.93
C PHE A 21 -31.71 -18.82 -13.45
N PHE A 22 -31.56 -17.55 -13.06
CA PHE A 22 -31.49 -17.15 -11.68
C PHE A 22 -32.80 -16.49 -11.27
N LEU A 23 -33.49 -17.08 -10.30
CA LEU A 23 -34.76 -16.58 -9.78
C LEU A 23 -34.50 -15.82 -8.48
N LEU A 24 -34.73 -14.51 -8.50
CA LEU A 24 -34.70 -13.67 -7.31
C LEU A 24 -36.12 -13.36 -6.87
N VAL A 25 -36.49 -13.81 -5.69
CA VAL A 25 -37.80 -13.56 -5.10
C VAL A 25 -37.63 -12.60 -3.92
N ASN A 26 -38.43 -11.53 -3.90
CA ASN A 26 -38.52 -10.67 -2.73
C ASN A 26 -39.15 -11.45 -1.58
N LYS A 27 -38.40 -11.67 -0.50
CA LYS A 27 -38.87 -12.44 0.66
C LYS A 27 -39.95 -11.74 1.50
N ALA A 28 -40.17 -10.43 1.31
CA ALA A 28 -41.19 -9.70 2.06
C ALA A 28 -42.59 -9.91 1.47
N ASN A 29 -42.71 -9.90 0.14
CA ASN A 29 -44.00 -9.98 -0.55
C ASN A 29 -44.20 -11.28 -1.32
N HIS A 30 -43.13 -12.02 -1.65
CA HIS A 30 -43.12 -13.25 -2.47
C HIS A 30 -43.65 -13.12 -3.92
N TYR A 31 -44.33 -12.03 -4.27
CA TYR A 31 -44.89 -11.80 -5.61
C TYR A 31 -43.94 -11.05 -6.56
N ASP A 32 -42.95 -10.32 -6.03
CA ASP A 32 -41.95 -9.66 -6.86
C ASP A 32 -40.84 -10.65 -7.21
N ILE A 33 -40.90 -11.15 -8.45
CA ILE A 33 -39.97 -12.14 -8.99
C ILE A 33 -39.16 -11.50 -10.12
N LEU A 34 -37.84 -11.53 -10.00
CA LEU A 34 -36.91 -11.17 -11.07
C LEU A 34 -36.26 -12.43 -11.64
N PHE A 35 -36.40 -12.61 -12.94
CA PHE A 35 -35.72 -13.66 -13.70
C PHE A 35 -34.50 -13.06 -14.38
N LEU A 36 -33.33 -13.65 -14.12
CA LEU A 36 -32.10 -13.33 -14.83
C LEU A 36 -31.71 -14.55 -15.67
N GLU A 37 -31.72 -14.39 -16.99
CA GLU A 37 -31.18 -15.36 -17.92
C GLU A 37 -29.66 -15.21 -17.97
N LEU A 38 -28.96 -16.33 -17.84
CA LEU A 38 -27.51 -16.41 -17.92
C LEU A 38 -27.16 -17.44 -18.99
N ARG A 39 -26.36 -17.02 -19.97
CA ARG A 39 -25.81 -17.92 -21.00
C ARG A 39 -24.53 -18.54 -20.49
N LEU A 40 -24.30 -19.80 -20.85
CA LEU A 40 -23.07 -20.48 -20.53
C LEU A 40 -21.91 -19.78 -21.24
N ASP A 41 -21.01 -19.22 -20.43
CA ASP A 41 -19.73 -18.69 -20.86
C ASP A 41 -18.67 -19.74 -20.57
N LEU A 42 -18.11 -20.33 -21.64
CA LEU A 42 -17.13 -21.40 -21.54
C LEU A 42 -15.81 -20.92 -20.95
N ASP A 43 -15.37 -19.70 -21.28
CA ASP A 43 -14.12 -19.13 -20.78
C ASP A 43 -14.22 -18.92 -19.26
N PHE A 44 -15.35 -18.39 -18.81
CA PHE A 44 -15.62 -18.24 -17.38
C PHE A 44 -15.70 -19.61 -16.68
N ALA A 45 -16.37 -20.58 -17.30
CA ALA A 45 -16.49 -21.93 -16.74
C ALA A 45 -15.12 -22.64 -16.63
N GLU A 46 -14.26 -22.53 -17.64
CA GLU A 46 -12.91 -23.09 -17.65
C GLU A 46 -12.04 -22.46 -16.56
N SER A 47 -12.15 -21.14 -16.35
CA SER A 47 -11.44 -20.47 -15.26
C SER A 47 -11.84 -21.03 -13.88
N LEU A 48 -13.10 -21.38 -13.68
CA LEU A 48 -13.60 -21.98 -12.44
C LEU A 48 -13.09 -23.41 -12.27
N LEU A 49 -13.08 -24.20 -13.34
CA LEU A 49 -12.56 -25.57 -13.33
C LEU A 49 -11.06 -25.62 -13.08
N SER A 50 -10.28 -24.73 -13.69
CA SER A 50 -8.84 -24.62 -13.48
C SER A 50 -8.52 -24.31 -12.01
N ASN A 51 -9.24 -23.36 -11.42
CA ASN A 51 -9.12 -23.05 -9.99
C ASN A 51 -9.50 -24.24 -9.10
N ALA A 52 -10.57 -24.95 -9.43
CA ALA A 52 -10.99 -26.14 -8.68
C ALA A 52 -9.96 -27.27 -8.78
N ALA A 53 -9.37 -27.50 -9.97
CA ALA A 53 -8.32 -28.47 -10.17
C ALA A 53 -7.07 -28.16 -9.35
N TYR A 54 -6.66 -26.89 -9.31
CA TYR A 54 -5.56 -26.41 -8.48
C TYR A 54 -5.83 -26.62 -6.97
N ILE A 55 -7.04 -26.32 -6.51
CA ILE A 55 -7.40 -26.54 -5.10
C ILE A 55 -7.39 -28.04 -4.79
N ASN A 56 -7.92 -28.87 -5.66
CA ASN A 56 -7.96 -30.32 -5.47
C ASN A 56 -6.55 -30.93 -5.43
N SER A 57 -5.63 -30.46 -6.27
CA SER A 57 -4.24 -30.93 -6.23
C SER A 57 -3.54 -30.50 -4.94
N ALA A 58 -3.71 -29.25 -4.49
CA ALA A 58 -3.17 -28.76 -3.22
C ALA A 58 -3.70 -29.57 -2.02
N VAL A 59 -5.00 -29.87 -2.01
CA VAL A 59 -5.62 -30.72 -0.98
C VAL A 59 -5.06 -32.15 -1.01
N ALA A 60 -4.85 -32.73 -2.19
CA ALA A 60 -4.26 -34.06 -2.34
C ALA A 60 -2.81 -34.11 -1.83
N CYS A 61 -2.01 -33.08 -2.13
CA CYS A 61 -0.63 -32.95 -1.65
C CYS A 61 -0.52 -32.54 -0.18
N LYS A 62 -1.63 -32.13 0.47
CA LYS A 62 -1.65 -31.52 1.82
C LYS A 62 -0.74 -30.29 1.94
N GLU A 63 -0.50 -29.61 0.83
CA GLU A 63 0.30 -28.40 0.79
C GLU A 63 -0.65 -27.20 0.78
N PRO A 64 -0.64 -26.35 1.82
CA PRO A 64 -1.42 -25.13 1.80
C PRO A 64 -0.90 -24.19 0.70
N PRO A 65 -1.77 -23.32 0.14
CA PRO A 65 -1.33 -22.32 -0.83
C PRO A 65 -0.25 -21.41 -0.24
N CYS A 66 0.61 -20.87 -1.10
CA CYS A 66 1.66 -19.93 -0.72
C CYS A 66 1.09 -18.77 0.12
N LYS A 67 1.82 -18.41 1.19
CA LYS A 67 1.47 -17.27 2.04
C LYS A 67 1.55 -15.98 1.24
N ILE A 68 0.57 -15.11 1.44
CA ILE A 68 0.60 -13.73 0.97
C ILE A 68 1.12 -12.88 2.14
N ASN A 69 2.15 -12.08 1.89
CA ASN A 69 2.74 -11.16 2.87
C ASN A 69 2.40 -9.71 2.52
N ASP A 70 1.12 -9.42 2.33
CA ASP A 70 0.62 -8.07 2.10
C ASP A 70 -0.19 -7.62 3.33
N PRO A 71 0.28 -6.61 4.10
CA PRO A 71 -0.42 -6.11 5.28
C PRO A 71 -1.89 -5.72 5.03
N ASP A 72 -2.21 -5.15 3.87
CA ASP A 72 -3.55 -4.65 3.54
C ASP A 72 -4.52 -5.78 3.18
N GLU A 73 -4.00 -6.91 2.68
CA GLU A 73 -4.78 -8.11 2.41
C GLU A 73 -4.86 -9.02 3.64
N CYS A 74 -3.78 -9.13 4.40
CA CYS A 74 -3.71 -9.95 5.61
C CYS A 74 -4.70 -9.48 6.70
N ASP A 75 -4.90 -8.16 6.88
CA ASP A 75 -5.85 -7.62 7.88
C ASP A 75 -7.31 -7.99 7.55
N ARG A 76 -7.64 -8.17 6.27
CA ARG A 76 -8.99 -8.55 5.80
C ARG A 76 -9.15 -10.04 5.52
N CYS A 77 -8.07 -10.81 5.62
CA CYS A 77 -8.08 -12.23 5.29
C CYS A 77 -8.72 -13.06 6.41
N GLY A 78 -9.77 -13.81 6.08
CA GLY A 78 -10.43 -14.72 7.02
C GLY A 78 -9.53 -15.87 7.52
N PHE A 79 -8.41 -16.12 6.86
CA PHE A 79 -7.43 -17.15 7.22
C PHE A 79 -6.24 -16.60 8.01
N SER A 80 -6.23 -15.31 8.40
CA SER A 80 -5.13 -14.68 9.13
C SER A 80 -4.73 -15.45 10.40
N HIS A 81 -5.70 -15.96 11.14
CA HIS A 81 -5.50 -16.76 12.36
C HIS A 81 -4.80 -18.11 12.12
N VAL A 82 -4.94 -18.70 10.92
CA VAL A 82 -4.27 -19.98 10.54
C VAL A 82 -2.93 -19.71 9.86
N CYS A 83 -2.89 -18.69 9.00
CA CYS A 83 -1.70 -18.32 8.24
C CYS A 83 -0.59 -17.75 9.14
N MET A 84 -0.99 -17.07 10.23
CA MET A 84 -0.11 -16.37 11.18
C MET A 84 0.96 -15.52 10.45
N PRO A 85 0.55 -14.49 9.68
CA PRO A 85 1.50 -13.64 8.98
C PRO A 85 2.32 -12.83 9.98
N ASP A 86 3.63 -12.71 9.73
CA ASP A 86 4.53 -11.82 10.47
C ASP A 86 4.24 -10.36 10.12
N LEU A 87 3.13 -9.83 10.64
CA LEU A 87 2.81 -8.41 10.58
C LEU A 87 3.58 -7.68 11.68
N SER A 88 4.91 -7.59 11.53
CA SER A 88 5.79 -6.87 12.47
C SER A 88 5.60 -5.35 12.43
N LEU A 89 4.80 -4.86 11.48
CA LEU A 89 4.56 -3.46 11.20
C LEU A 89 3.15 -3.11 11.70
N GLY A 90 3.06 -2.24 12.72
CA GLY A 90 1.80 -1.84 13.33
C GLY A 90 0.76 -1.33 12.32
N LYS A 91 -0.52 -1.42 12.69
CA LYS A 91 -1.66 -0.98 11.85
C LYS A 91 -1.44 0.46 11.35
N GLY A 92 -1.50 0.65 10.03
CA GLY A 92 -1.45 1.97 9.38
C GLY A 92 -0.21 2.26 8.53
N ILE A 93 0.72 1.33 8.39
CA ILE A 93 1.90 1.50 7.53
C ILE A 93 1.52 1.19 6.07
N LYS A 94 1.43 2.22 5.25
CA LYS A 94 1.31 2.08 3.80
C LYS A 94 2.69 1.78 3.20
N ILE A 95 2.80 0.70 2.45
CA ILE A 95 4.00 0.40 1.67
C ILE A 95 4.00 1.33 0.45
N ILE A 96 4.64 2.49 0.58
CA ILE A 96 4.82 3.43 -0.53
C ILE A 96 6.04 2.99 -1.33
N LYS A 97 5.83 2.53 -2.57
CA LYS A 97 6.90 2.16 -3.52
C LYS A 97 7.17 3.25 -4.56
N ASP A 98 6.97 4.51 -4.18
CA ASP A 98 7.22 5.64 -5.07
C ASP A 98 8.74 5.89 -5.20
N PRO A 99 9.33 5.70 -6.39
CA PRO A 99 10.78 5.84 -6.59
C PRO A 99 11.27 7.27 -6.34
N GLU A 100 10.44 8.30 -6.57
CA GLU A 100 10.84 9.69 -6.35
C GLU A 100 10.97 10.02 -4.86
N LEU A 101 10.05 9.50 -4.05
CA LEU A 101 10.02 9.71 -2.60
C LEU A 101 11.21 9.02 -1.93
N LEU A 102 11.53 7.79 -2.36
CA LEU A 102 12.70 7.05 -1.88
C LEU A 102 14.02 7.75 -2.27
N GLY A 103 14.11 8.28 -3.50
CA GLY A 103 15.29 9.03 -3.96
C GLY A 103 15.51 10.33 -3.18
N ASN A 104 14.43 11.06 -2.87
CA ASN A 104 14.50 12.29 -2.07
C ASN A 104 14.92 12.01 -0.62
N LEU A 105 14.44 10.92 -0.01
CA LEU A 105 14.85 10.52 1.34
C LEU A 105 16.34 10.17 1.41
N ALA A 106 16.86 9.41 0.43
CA ALA A 106 18.28 9.08 0.36
C ALA A 106 19.17 10.34 0.24
N ARG A 107 18.75 11.31 -0.57
CA ARG A 107 19.43 12.62 -0.68
C ARG A 107 19.39 13.41 0.63
N LEU A 108 18.28 13.36 1.35
CA LEU A 108 18.10 14.06 2.62
C LEU A 108 19.03 13.49 3.70
N GLU A 109 19.19 12.17 3.77
CA GLU A 109 20.15 11.52 4.67
C GLU A 109 21.60 11.92 4.38
N GLN A 110 21.96 12.12 3.12
CA GLN A 110 23.31 12.59 2.73
C GLN A 110 23.56 14.06 3.06
N ILE A 111 22.53 14.91 3.00
CA ILE A 111 22.67 16.36 3.26
C ILE A 111 22.68 16.68 4.77
N LYS A 112 21.97 15.90 5.60
CA LYS A 112 21.96 16.07 7.06
C LYS A 112 23.35 16.19 7.72
N PRO A 113 24.32 15.29 7.46
CA PRO A 113 25.65 15.41 8.05
C PRO A 113 26.37 16.69 7.57
N LEU A 114 26.28 17.01 6.27
CA LEU A 114 26.86 18.22 5.69
C LEU A 114 26.28 19.51 6.30
N ALA A 115 24.97 19.54 6.56
CA ALA A 115 24.33 20.65 7.24
C ALA A 115 24.82 20.78 8.70
N SER A 116 24.97 19.66 9.42
CA SER A 116 25.50 19.68 10.79
C SER A 116 26.98 20.12 10.83
N GLU A 117 27.77 19.73 9.83
CA GLU A 117 29.17 20.16 9.68
C GLU A 117 29.26 21.65 9.34
N TYR A 118 28.38 22.14 8.46
CA TYR A 118 28.28 23.55 8.16
C TYR A 118 27.90 24.38 9.39
N GLU A 119 26.96 23.92 10.22
CA GLU A 119 26.62 24.62 11.47
C GLU A 119 27.77 24.62 12.47
N LYS A 120 28.48 23.50 12.65
CA LYS A 120 29.67 23.41 13.51
C LYS A 120 30.80 24.32 13.04
N LEU A 121 31.06 24.36 11.72
CA LEU A 121 32.05 25.25 11.12
C LEU A 121 31.65 26.72 11.27
N LYS A 122 30.36 27.04 11.13
CA LYS A 122 29.87 28.40 11.32
C LYS A 122 29.99 28.84 12.78
N GLU A 123 29.75 27.94 13.74
CA GLU A 123 29.99 28.20 15.16
C GLU A 123 31.47 28.37 15.49
N SER A 124 32.35 27.54 14.92
CA SER A 124 33.80 27.67 15.12
C SER A 124 34.32 28.98 14.55
N ILE A 125 33.89 29.35 13.33
CA ILE A 125 34.22 30.64 12.70
C ILE A 125 33.74 31.81 13.57
N LYS A 126 32.50 31.77 14.08
CA LYS A 126 31.98 32.82 14.98
C LYS A 126 32.77 32.91 16.30
N LYS A 127 33.17 31.77 16.88
CA LYS A 127 33.98 31.74 18.11
C LYS A 127 35.38 32.32 17.87
N SER A 128 35.98 32.05 16.71
CA SER A 128 37.30 32.55 16.35
C SER A 128 37.33 34.05 16.02
N ILE A 129 36.24 34.63 15.51
CA ILE A 129 36.23 36.02 15.02
C ILE A 129 36.04 37.07 16.13
N GLY A 130 35.62 36.68 17.34
CA GLY A 130 35.32 37.64 18.40
C GLY A 130 34.16 38.58 18.05
N LYS A 131 33.60 39.30 19.02
CA LYS A 131 32.48 40.22 18.75
C LYS A 131 33.00 41.59 18.34
N GLY A 132 32.52 42.12 17.21
CA GLY A 132 32.65 43.55 16.85
C GLY A 132 33.82 43.92 15.93
N HIS A 133 34.49 42.94 15.29
CA HIS A 133 35.57 43.21 14.34
C HIS A 133 35.23 42.70 12.94
N ASP A 134 35.46 43.55 11.94
CA ASP A 134 35.50 43.13 10.55
C ASP A 134 36.84 42.43 10.31
N CYS A 135 36.79 41.19 9.82
CA CYS A 135 37.98 40.37 9.61
C CYS A 135 38.13 40.04 8.13
N LEU A 136 39.33 40.26 7.61
CA LEU A 136 39.71 39.91 6.24
C LEU A 136 40.73 38.78 6.31
N GLY A 137 40.36 37.62 5.78
CA GLY A 137 41.17 36.40 5.84
C GLY A 137 41.24 35.74 4.46
N GLY A 138 42.41 35.79 3.82
CA GLY A 138 42.62 35.26 2.47
C GLY A 138 41.67 35.91 1.45
N ASN A 139 40.86 35.10 0.76
CA ASN A 139 39.90 35.55 -0.26
C ASN A 139 38.50 35.89 0.31
N TYR A 140 38.31 35.91 1.63
CA TYR A 140 36.99 36.11 2.25
C TYR A 140 36.95 37.39 3.07
N ASN A 141 35.91 38.20 2.83
CA ASN A 141 35.61 39.42 3.57
C ASN A 141 34.41 39.19 4.50
N ILE A 142 34.62 39.27 5.82
CA ILE A 142 33.58 39.04 6.82
C ILE A 142 33.21 40.38 7.46
N THR A 143 32.03 40.89 7.09
CA THR A 143 31.49 42.17 7.59
C THR A 143 30.49 41.95 8.71
N TRP A 144 30.64 42.68 9.81
CA TRP A 144 29.72 42.68 10.94
C TRP A 144 28.64 43.76 10.75
N LYS A 145 27.36 43.38 10.84
CA LYS A 145 26.24 44.32 10.77
C LYS A 145 25.40 44.25 12.04
N ASN A 146 25.22 45.41 12.69
CA ASN A 146 24.26 45.58 13.77
C ASN A 146 22.83 45.59 13.24
N VAL A 147 22.07 44.53 13.53
CA VAL A 147 20.63 44.48 13.21
C VAL A 147 19.84 44.96 14.43
N LYS A 148 19.26 46.16 14.36
CA LYS A 148 18.28 46.62 15.35
C LYS A 148 16.94 45.95 15.06
N VAL A 149 16.53 45.02 15.92
CA VAL A 149 15.22 44.35 15.80
C VAL A 149 14.16 45.24 16.45
N THR A 150 13.38 45.96 15.64
CA THR A 150 12.15 46.61 16.11
C THR A 150 11.03 45.57 16.16
N ARG A 151 10.69 45.11 17.37
CA ARG A 151 9.48 44.31 17.59
C ARG A 151 8.27 45.23 17.57
N LYS A 152 7.28 44.91 16.74
CA LYS A 152 5.97 45.57 16.74
C LYS A 152 5.26 45.18 18.05
N PRO A 153 4.77 46.12 18.87
CA PRO A 153 3.95 45.78 20.02
C PRO A 153 2.64 45.14 19.53
N SER A 154 2.23 44.07 20.23
CA SER A 154 1.01 43.28 19.99
C SER A 154 -0.25 44.09 20.22
#